data_AF-A0A401KVQ9-F1
#
_entry.id   AF-A0A401KVQ9-F1
#
_cell.length_a   1.000
_cell.length_b   1.000
_cell.length_c   1.000
_cell.angle_alpha   90.00
_cell.angle_beta   90.00
_cell.angle_gamma   90.00
#
_symmetry.space_group_name_H-M   'P 1'
#
loop_
_entity.id
_entity.type
_entity.pdbx_description
1 polymer ?
#
loop_
_entity_poly.entity_id
_entity_poly.type
_entity_poly.pdbx_seq_one_letter_code
_entity_poly.pdbx_strand_id
1 'polypeptide(L)'
;MSTRRKKSKTAPTRADHLQQAVAEYAIGSGNYHEDLLHDLFQVIRSVNPDYTPTLVGMIRNHASLDEVRGYLTRVLADAQPSLQDQQDALDRLEGLRRGIEVESEPPRFRPQIMDIRYLCSSAPYRVPAKPWTSVTDDDDLVSHLVSLYLVWDYPFFAFFDSKTFVKHMAMGNTESDFCSPFLVNALLANACYYSQYTEAYTVPGDVRTKGADFLAEAERHLQSHQFEKGGDIRLASLQAHLLLYERYSLSGHDDWGYTMLHRAIEMGESLGIVNQKTGLRLSLSQMSEDMIVSIKRTAWGLFQVDTVVHTNFLRPSRVRSVNVEPIERDDANTSERWTPYPISPTVRPSYLSQYFDEACKLSFIARDISWNLSRTDRSGAEPDQRKQELYDQLSVWESNLPECFDPATRPAPHLLLLRMRFHTLVINLCCDRFGVHPLLSEHDNRAPRESKGFSAMEIAMSSVRAIAALTQQLRAEYGMEHAHQFAMYSVNLALFTLLGQDTFDILDRDFLTLTSAMSIIACRSQLGRHLFHLFKLSVRARNQGDRVQQSDEVPPGIKELFQPDSIPQVPDRWDKYAEELTKIDGEQSYVEHFQDDPQASPASGLHEMLQQYERLSVGKDEEWRDRRPTEITHFF
;
A
#
# COMPACT_ATOMS: atom_id res chain seq x y z
N MET A 1 -2.80 -66.73 -10.06
CA MET A 1 -2.59 -66.43 -8.62
C MET A 1 -2.73 -64.92 -8.44
N SER A 2 -3.84 -64.48 -7.85
CA SER A 2 -4.18 -63.07 -7.62
C SER A 2 -4.15 -62.81 -6.12
N THR A 3 -3.31 -61.88 -5.66
CA THR A 3 -3.19 -61.49 -4.24
C THR A 3 -3.84 -60.13 -4.02
N ARG A 4 -5.00 -60.16 -3.36
CA ARG A 4 -5.84 -59.02 -2.98
C ARG A 4 -5.48 -58.58 -1.56
N ARG A 5 -4.91 -57.38 -1.39
CA ARG A 5 -4.57 -56.78 -0.08
C ARG A 5 -5.78 -56.00 0.45
N LYS A 6 -6.38 -56.43 1.56
CA LYS A 6 -7.48 -55.75 2.28
C LYS A 6 -6.98 -54.47 2.96
N LYS A 7 -7.65 -53.34 2.73
CA LYS A 7 -7.55 -52.12 3.56
C LYS A 7 -8.46 -52.29 4.79
N SER A 8 -7.90 -52.14 5.99
CA SER A 8 -8.66 -52.03 7.25
C SER A 8 -9.20 -50.61 7.42
N LYS A 9 -10.51 -50.45 7.57
CA LYS A 9 -11.15 -49.23 8.08
C LYS A 9 -11.00 -49.20 9.60
N THR A 10 -10.26 -48.25 10.14
CA THR A 10 -10.27 -47.88 11.55
C THR A 10 -11.58 -47.14 11.85
N ALA A 11 -12.30 -47.58 12.87
CA ALA A 11 -13.50 -46.90 13.37
C ALA A 11 -13.09 -45.70 14.26
N PRO A 12 -13.82 -44.58 14.24
CA PRO A 12 -13.52 -43.43 15.09
C PRO A 12 -13.74 -43.78 16.56
N THR A 13 -12.84 -43.27 17.40
CA THR A 13 -12.81 -43.57 18.83
C THR A 13 -13.75 -42.63 19.60
N ARG A 14 -14.22 -43.08 20.77
CA ARG A 14 -15.16 -42.35 21.67
C ARG A 14 -14.72 -40.93 22.07
N ALA A 15 -13.44 -40.59 21.86
CA ALA A 15 -12.88 -39.25 22.04
C ALA A 15 -13.29 -38.27 20.92
N ASP A 16 -13.43 -38.75 19.67
CA ASP A 16 -13.80 -37.92 18.52
C ASP A 16 -15.25 -37.43 18.63
N HIS A 17 -16.15 -38.28 19.13
CA HIS A 17 -17.55 -37.90 19.39
C HIS A 17 -17.71 -36.87 20.51
N LEU A 18 -16.82 -36.87 21.50
CA LEU A 18 -16.84 -35.88 22.58
C LEU A 18 -16.27 -34.54 22.14
N GLN A 19 -15.23 -34.53 21.29
CA GLN A 19 -14.71 -33.29 20.69
C GLN A 19 -15.69 -32.66 19.70
N GLN A 20 -16.40 -33.46 18.92
CA GLN A 20 -17.41 -32.98 17.98
C GLN A 20 -18.65 -32.42 18.70
N ALA A 21 -19.10 -33.07 19.79
CA ALA A 21 -20.20 -32.55 20.61
C ALA A 21 -19.83 -31.27 21.38
N VAL A 22 -18.57 -31.12 21.83
CA VAL A 22 -18.08 -29.90 22.47
C VAL A 22 -17.90 -28.77 21.45
N ALA A 23 -17.48 -29.07 20.22
CA ALA A 23 -17.41 -28.10 19.13
C ALA A 23 -18.81 -27.63 18.69
N GLU A 24 -19.78 -28.53 18.57
CA GLU A 24 -21.18 -28.19 18.26
C GLU A 24 -21.84 -27.39 19.40
N TYR A 25 -21.53 -27.69 20.65
CA TYR A 25 -22.02 -26.91 21.80
C TYR A 25 -21.39 -25.51 21.87
N ALA A 26 -20.09 -25.37 21.54
CA ALA A 26 -19.39 -24.09 21.52
C ALA A 26 -19.86 -23.18 20.37
N ILE A 27 -20.14 -23.75 19.19
CA ILE A 27 -20.69 -23.02 18.03
C ILE A 27 -22.14 -22.56 18.32
N GLY A 28 -22.94 -23.39 19.01
CA GLY A 28 -24.31 -23.04 19.40
C GLY A 28 -24.39 -21.95 20.49
N SER A 29 -23.44 -21.92 21.44
CA SER A 29 -23.42 -20.90 22.50
C SER A 29 -22.87 -19.55 22.05
N GLY A 30 -21.99 -19.53 21.03
CA GLY A 30 -21.42 -18.30 20.47
C GLY A 30 -22.49 -17.41 19.82
N ASN A 31 -23.32 -17.99 18.95
CA ASN A 31 -24.41 -17.26 18.30
C ASN A 31 -25.51 -16.81 19.28
N TYR A 32 -25.79 -17.58 20.32
CA TYR A 32 -26.92 -17.31 21.23
C TYR A 32 -26.85 -15.95 21.93
N HIS A 33 -25.63 -15.53 22.33
CA HIS A 33 -25.40 -14.25 23.00
C HIS A 33 -25.17 -13.12 22.01
N GLU A 34 -24.60 -13.41 20.84
CA GLU A 34 -24.35 -12.45 19.77
C GLU A 34 -25.66 -12.01 19.11
N ASP A 35 -26.55 -12.95 18.80
CA ASP A 35 -27.89 -12.69 18.26
C ASP A 35 -28.73 -11.87 19.24
N LEU A 36 -28.64 -12.17 20.54
CA LEU A 36 -29.38 -11.43 21.57
C LEU A 36 -28.88 -9.98 21.70
N LEU A 37 -27.56 -9.77 21.64
CA LEU A 37 -26.97 -8.43 21.64
C LEU A 37 -27.39 -7.65 20.41
N HIS A 38 -27.37 -8.29 19.24
CA HIS A 38 -27.82 -7.70 17.99
C HIS A 38 -29.28 -7.25 18.07
N ASP A 39 -30.18 -8.12 18.53
CA ASP A 39 -31.61 -7.82 18.71
C ASP A 39 -31.84 -6.67 19.70
N LEU A 40 -31.05 -6.61 20.78
CA LEU A 40 -31.08 -5.54 21.79
C LEU A 40 -30.71 -4.19 21.17
N PHE A 41 -29.60 -4.14 20.43
CA PHE A 41 -29.17 -2.93 19.75
C PHE A 41 -30.19 -2.52 18.68
N GLN A 42 -30.80 -3.47 17.98
CA GLN A 42 -31.80 -3.20 16.96
C GLN A 42 -33.08 -2.57 17.54
N VAL A 43 -33.57 -3.05 18.69
CA VAL A 43 -34.74 -2.46 19.36
C VAL A 43 -34.43 -1.07 19.93
N ILE A 44 -33.25 -0.87 20.52
CA ILE A 44 -32.80 0.45 21.01
C ILE A 44 -32.65 1.45 19.86
N ARG A 45 -32.19 1.00 18.69
CA ARG A 45 -31.99 1.82 17.49
C ARG A 45 -33.27 2.04 16.67
N SER A 46 -34.34 1.30 16.96
CA SER A 46 -35.61 1.45 16.25
C SER A 46 -36.23 2.84 16.49
N VAL A 47 -36.90 3.39 15.47
CA VAL A 47 -37.46 4.75 15.47
C VAL A 47 -38.65 4.90 16.42
N ASN A 48 -39.22 3.78 16.90
CA ASN A 48 -40.40 3.81 17.78
C ASN A 48 -39.98 3.92 19.27
N PRO A 49 -40.12 5.09 19.90
CA PRO A 49 -39.63 5.35 21.26
C PRO A 49 -40.39 4.58 22.34
N ASP A 50 -41.50 3.91 22.01
CA ASP A 50 -42.36 3.23 22.98
C ASP A 50 -41.79 1.88 23.47
N TYR A 51 -40.83 1.30 22.75
CA TYR A 51 -40.26 -0.02 23.09
C TYR A 51 -39.12 0.02 24.10
N THR A 52 -38.38 1.13 24.15
CA THR A 52 -37.19 1.33 25.00
C THR A 52 -37.51 1.40 26.50
N PRO A 53 -38.56 2.10 26.97
CA PRO A 53 -38.89 2.18 28.40
C PRO A 53 -39.22 0.82 29.00
N THR A 54 -39.92 -0.04 28.26
CA THR A 54 -40.30 -1.40 28.69
C THR A 54 -39.09 -2.32 28.79
N LEU A 55 -38.18 -2.26 27.82
CA LEU A 55 -36.91 -3.01 27.84
C LEU A 55 -36.03 -2.60 29.02
N VAL A 56 -35.89 -1.29 29.26
CA VAL A 56 -35.16 -0.76 30.42
C VAL A 56 -35.84 -1.18 31.73
N GLY A 57 -37.16 -1.23 31.77
CA GLY A 57 -37.93 -1.77 32.90
C GLY A 57 -37.64 -3.25 33.17
N MET A 58 -37.56 -4.09 32.14
CA MET A 58 -37.22 -5.51 32.26
C MET A 58 -35.79 -5.70 32.78
N ILE A 59 -34.83 -4.90 32.29
CA ILE A 59 -33.44 -4.93 32.75
C ILE A 59 -33.32 -4.50 34.21
N ARG A 60 -34.00 -3.40 34.59
CA ARG A 60 -34.01 -2.89 35.98
C ARG A 60 -34.67 -3.86 36.96
N ASN A 61 -35.59 -4.70 36.50
CA ASN A 61 -36.29 -5.70 37.30
C ASN A 61 -35.61 -7.09 37.29
N HIS A 62 -34.37 -7.19 36.78
CA HIS A 62 -33.60 -8.45 36.70
C HIS A 62 -34.34 -9.58 35.95
N ALA A 63 -35.05 -9.26 34.86
CA ALA A 63 -35.68 -10.26 34.02
C ALA A 63 -34.67 -11.27 33.46
N SER A 64 -35.12 -12.51 33.26
CA SER A 64 -34.29 -13.58 32.70
C SER A 64 -33.98 -13.33 31.22
N LEU A 65 -32.86 -13.86 30.72
CA LEU A 65 -32.46 -13.71 29.31
C LEU A 65 -33.53 -14.20 28.33
N ASP A 66 -34.28 -15.24 28.70
CA ASP A 66 -35.34 -15.81 27.85
C ASP A 66 -36.57 -14.91 27.77
N GLU A 67 -36.89 -14.17 28.84
CA GLU A 67 -37.97 -13.19 28.86
C GLU A 67 -37.62 -11.96 28.02
N VAL A 68 -36.36 -11.50 28.10
CA VAL A 68 -35.85 -10.40 27.27
C VAL A 68 -35.89 -10.80 25.80
N ARG A 69 -35.42 -12.01 25.44
CA ARG A 69 -35.51 -12.49 24.05
C ARG A 69 -36.95 -12.59 23.57
N GLY A 70 -37.83 -13.18 24.38
CA GLY A 70 -39.25 -13.33 24.02
C GLY A 70 -39.96 -11.99 23.81
N TYR A 71 -39.49 -10.91 24.42
CA TYR A 71 -39.96 -9.54 24.16
C TYR A 71 -39.37 -8.99 22.85
N LEU A 72 -38.05 -9.09 22.65
CA LEU A 72 -37.37 -8.60 21.44
C LEU A 72 -37.94 -9.24 20.17
N THR A 73 -38.15 -10.56 20.16
CA THR A 73 -38.72 -11.27 19.00
C THR A 73 -40.14 -10.78 18.66
N ARG A 74 -40.93 -10.41 19.66
CA ARG A 74 -42.30 -9.87 19.45
C ARG A 74 -42.27 -8.43 18.91
N VAL A 75 -41.40 -7.59 19.46
CA VAL A 75 -41.24 -6.19 19.01
C VAL A 75 -40.71 -6.13 17.57
N LEU A 76 -39.76 -7.00 17.22
CA LEU A 76 -39.22 -7.09 15.86
C LEU A 76 -40.24 -7.65 14.86
N ALA A 77 -41.17 -8.50 15.31
CA ALA A 77 -42.27 -9.00 14.48
C ALA A 77 -43.35 -7.95 14.21
N ASP A 78 -43.65 -7.07 15.17
CA ASP A 78 -44.65 -6.00 15.04
C ASP A 78 -44.17 -4.78 14.23
N ALA A 79 -42.85 -4.63 13.99
CA ALA A 79 -42.25 -3.44 13.40
C ALA A 79 -42.20 -3.39 11.85
N GLN A 80 -42.95 -4.21 11.11
CA GLN A 80 -42.90 -4.18 9.63
C GLN A 80 -43.65 -2.98 9.02
N PRO A 81 -42.91 -2.01 8.46
CA PRO A 81 -42.69 -1.87 7.02
C PRO A 81 -41.22 -2.14 6.66
N SER A 82 -40.83 -2.10 5.37
CA SER A 82 -39.59 -2.67 4.84
C SER A 82 -38.29 -2.19 5.53
N LEU A 83 -37.95 -2.85 6.64
CA LEU A 83 -36.68 -2.75 7.36
C LEU A 83 -35.48 -2.88 6.42
N GLN A 84 -35.62 -3.67 5.33
CA GLN A 84 -34.59 -3.83 4.32
C GLN A 84 -34.16 -2.49 3.69
N ASP A 85 -35.08 -1.58 3.36
CA ASP A 85 -34.74 -0.34 2.64
C ASP A 85 -34.14 0.73 3.58
N GLN A 86 -34.59 0.77 4.83
CA GLN A 86 -34.03 1.67 5.85
C GLN A 86 -32.71 1.15 6.41
N GLN A 87 -32.56 -0.16 6.60
CA GLN A 87 -31.31 -0.78 7.02
C GLN A 87 -30.24 -0.62 5.94
N ASP A 88 -30.60 -0.77 4.66
CA ASP A 88 -29.65 -0.57 3.55
C ASP A 88 -29.25 0.91 3.41
N ALA A 89 -30.17 1.85 3.68
CA ALA A 89 -29.84 3.28 3.73
C ALA A 89 -28.99 3.67 4.96
N LEU A 90 -29.27 3.06 6.13
CA LEU A 90 -28.52 3.28 7.36
C LEU A 90 -27.17 2.56 7.37
N ASP A 91 -27.03 1.37 6.78
CA ASP A 91 -25.77 0.67 6.59
C ASP A 91 -24.91 1.39 5.54
N ARG A 92 -25.53 2.01 4.52
CA ARG A 92 -24.83 2.96 3.65
C ARG A 92 -24.38 4.19 4.45
N LEU A 93 -25.22 4.79 5.28
CA LEU A 93 -24.85 5.96 6.10
C LEU A 93 -23.81 5.64 7.19
N GLU A 94 -23.89 4.48 7.84
CA GLU A 94 -22.92 3.98 8.82
C GLU A 94 -21.63 3.51 8.14
N GLY A 95 -21.71 2.90 6.96
CA GLY A 95 -20.54 2.60 6.11
C GLY A 95 -19.84 3.86 5.61
N LEU A 96 -20.62 4.91 5.29
CA LEU A 96 -20.12 6.26 4.97
C LEU A 96 -19.47 6.91 6.18
N ARG A 97 -20.07 6.80 7.37
CA ARG A 97 -19.55 7.34 8.62
C ARG A 97 -18.27 6.62 9.07
N ARG A 98 -18.23 5.29 9.00
CA ARG A 98 -17.02 4.47 9.23
C ARG A 98 -15.90 4.73 8.20
N GLY A 99 -16.27 5.13 6.98
CA GLY A 99 -15.31 5.49 5.92
C GLY A 99 -14.57 6.82 6.19
N ILE A 100 -15.18 7.74 6.93
CA ILE A 100 -14.64 9.08 7.22
C ILE A 100 -14.10 9.16 8.65
N GLU A 101 -14.62 8.35 9.60
CA GLU A 101 -14.10 8.24 10.96
C GLU A 101 -12.60 7.90 10.94
N VAL A 102 -11.77 8.92 11.16
CA VAL A 102 -10.41 8.74 11.68
C VAL A 102 -10.59 7.93 12.96
N GLU A 103 -9.96 6.76 13.05
CA GLU A 103 -10.01 5.97 14.28
C GLU A 103 -9.71 6.90 15.46
N SER A 104 -10.75 7.13 16.27
CA SER A 104 -10.73 8.09 17.38
C SER A 104 -9.66 7.69 18.39
N GLU A 105 -9.38 6.39 18.47
CA GLU A 105 -8.23 5.83 19.16
C GLU A 105 -7.03 5.76 18.19
N PRO A 106 -5.81 6.14 18.62
CA PRO A 106 -4.62 5.79 17.85
C PRO A 106 -4.66 4.27 17.58
N PRO A 107 -4.12 3.76 16.45
CA PRO A 107 -3.88 2.33 16.35
C PRO A 107 -3.14 1.98 17.63
N ARG A 108 -3.72 1.08 18.43
CA ARG A 108 -3.07 0.68 19.66
C ARG A 108 -1.76 0.06 19.20
N PHE A 109 -0.64 0.78 19.36
CA PHE A 109 0.72 0.25 19.19
C PHE A 109 1.04 -0.87 20.20
N ARG A 110 0.01 -1.48 20.78
CA ARG A 110 0.04 -2.46 21.83
C ARG A 110 -1.18 -3.35 21.70
N PRO A 111 -0.97 -4.58 21.25
CA PRO A 111 -1.37 -5.69 22.04
C PRO A 111 -0.13 -6.01 22.89
N GLN A 112 -0.12 -5.57 24.16
CA GLN A 112 0.86 -5.98 25.19
C GLN A 112 0.73 -7.50 25.52
N ILE A 113 -0.16 -8.15 24.78
CA ILE A 113 -0.64 -9.52 24.80
C ILE A 113 -0.57 -9.92 23.31
N MET A 114 0.02 -11.06 22.93
CA MET A 114 -0.06 -11.53 21.54
C MET A 114 -1.51 -11.47 21.03
N ASP A 115 -1.73 -10.87 19.86
CA ASP A 115 -3.04 -10.88 19.20
C ASP A 115 -3.50 -12.35 19.06
N ILE A 116 -4.74 -12.66 19.45
CA ILE A 116 -5.32 -13.99 19.26
C ILE A 116 -5.23 -14.40 17.78
N ARG A 117 -5.31 -13.43 16.84
CA ARG A 117 -5.10 -13.68 15.42
C ARG A 117 -3.69 -14.19 15.12
N TYR A 118 -2.67 -13.72 15.82
CA TYR A 118 -1.30 -14.24 15.70
C TYR A 118 -1.23 -15.71 16.15
N LEU A 119 -1.86 -16.02 17.29
CA LEU A 119 -1.87 -17.37 17.85
C LEU A 119 -2.75 -18.36 17.04
N CYS A 120 -3.77 -17.86 16.35
CA CYS A 120 -4.75 -18.67 15.62
C CYS A 120 -4.51 -18.72 14.10
N SER A 121 -3.76 -17.77 13.52
CA SER A 121 -3.52 -17.73 12.06
C SER A 121 -2.20 -18.41 11.70
N SER A 122 -2.28 -19.52 10.98
CA SER A 122 -1.10 -20.15 10.41
C SER A 122 -0.56 -19.31 9.25
N ALA A 123 0.71 -18.88 9.33
CA ALA A 123 1.38 -18.20 8.23
C ALA A 123 1.28 -19.02 6.93
N PRO A 124 0.79 -18.44 5.82
CA PRO A 124 0.63 -19.15 4.54
C PRO A 124 1.94 -19.73 3.99
N TYR A 125 3.07 -19.08 4.27
CA TYR A 125 4.39 -19.50 3.84
C TYR A 125 5.23 -19.89 5.05
N ARG A 126 5.74 -21.13 5.05
CA ARG A 126 6.58 -21.67 6.13
C ARG A 126 8.01 -21.82 5.65
N VAL A 127 8.92 -21.10 6.30
CA VAL A 127 10.33 -21.02 5.95
C VAL A 127 11.16 -20.86 7.23
N PRO A 128 12.40 -21.40 7.26
CA PRO A 128 13.23 -21.34 8.45
C PRO A 128 13.91 -19.96 8.59
N ALA A 129 14.29 -19.60 9.82
CA ALA A 129 15.11 -18.43 10.12
C ALA A 129 16.59 -18.69 9.79
N LYS A 130 17.13 -19.83 10.24
CA LYS A 130 18.49 -20.28 9.91
C LYS A 130 18.50 -21.07 8.60
N PRO A 131 19.52 -20.90 7.74
CA PRO A 131 20.75 -20.13 7.93
C PRO A 131 20.69 -18.67 7.41
N TRP A 132 19.49 -18.10 7.24
CA TRP A 132 19.30 -16.88 6.43
C TRP A 132 19.56 -15.59 7.19
N THR A 133 19.24 -15.54 8.47
CA THR A 133 19.42 -14.35 9.30
C THR A 133 20.08 -14.70 10.62
N SER A 134 20.86 -13.76 11.15
CA SER A 134 21.43 -13.81 12.50
C SER A 134 20.60 -13.02 13.53
N VAL A 135 19.59 -12.28 13.07
CA VAL A 135 18.74 -11.41 13.91
C VAL A 135 17.84 -12.22 14.84
N THR A 136 17.34 -13.37 14.36
CA THR A 136 16.45 -14.24 15.13
C THR A 136 16.63 -15.71 14.77
N ASP A 137 16.35 -16.59 15.72
CA ASP A 137 16.29 -18.04 15.55
C ASP A 137 14.84 -18.56 15.44
N ASP A 138 13.85 -17.66 15.43
CA ASP A 138 12.43 -17.99 15.42
C ASP A 138 11.89 -18.16 13.98
N ASP A 139 11.71 -19.43 13.59
CA ASP A 139 11.13 -19.81 12.30
C ASP A 139 9.69 -19.30 12.11
N ASP A 140 8.91 -19.16 13.18
CA ASP A 140 7.53 -18.67 13.10
C ASP A 140 7.50 -17.16 12.84
N LEU A 141 8.37 -16.39 13.50
CA LEU A 141 8.54 -14.96 13.20
C LEU A 141 8.97 -14.73 11.75
N VAL A 142 9.97 -15.47 11.26
CA VAL A 142 10.44 -15.34 9.87
C VAL A 142 9.35 -15.77 8.88
N SER A 143 8.66 -16.88 9.14
CA SER A 143 7.51 -17.32 8.34
C SER A 143 6.39 -16.27 8.28
N HIS A 144 6.12 -15.64 9.42
CA HIS A 144 5.12 -14.59 9.55
C HIS A 144 5.49 -13.35 8.70
N LEU A 145 6.73 -12.85 8.83
CA LEU A 145 7.22 -11.69 8.08
C LEU A 145 7.26 -11.97 6.57
N VAL A 146 7.79 -13.12 6.15
CA VAL A 146 7.79 -13.52 4.73
C VAL A 146 6.36 -13.58 4.20
N SER A 147 5.41 -14.09 5.00
CA SER A 147 4.01 -14.14 4.60
C SER A 147 3.39 -12.75 4.46
N LEU A 148 3.68 -11.81 5.37
CA LEU A 148 3.21 -10.44 5.25
C LEU A 148 3.70 -9.78 3.97
N TYR A 149 5.00 -9.89 3.67
CA TYR A 149 5.58 -9.33 2.44
C TYR A 149 4.95 -9.94 1.19
N LEU A 150 4.85 -11.27 1.11
CA LEU A 150 4.31 -11.95 -0.07
C LEU A 150 2.82 -11.68 -0.30
N VAL A 151 2.07 -11.31 0.74
CA VAL A 151 0.63 -11.04 0.66
C VAL A 151 0.33 -9.58 0.32
N TRP A 152 1.04 -8.62 0.93
CA TRP A 152 0.68 -7.20 0.85
C TRP A 152 1.57 -6.38 -0.09
N ASP A 153 2.85 -6.75 -0.22
CA ASP A 153 3.85 -5.95 -0.91
C ASP A 153 4.23 -6.53 -2.27
N TYR A 154 4.69 -7.78 -2.24
CA TYR A 154 5.15 -8.54 -3.39
C TYR A 154 4.28 -8.42 -4.64
N PRO A 155 2.93 -8.53 -4.57
CA PRO A 155 2.10 -8.51 -5.77
C PRO A 155 2.25 -7.23 -6.61
N PHE A 156 2.64 -6.10 -6.00
CA PHE A 156 2.68 -4.82 -6.71
C PHE A 156 3.77 -4.77 -7.79
N PHE A 157 4.99 -5.21 -7.48
CA PHE A 157 6.09 -5.26 -8.46
C PHE A 157 6.44 -6.67 -8.92
N ALA A 158 6.28 -7.67 -8.04
CA ALA A 158 6.57 -9.09 -8.27
C ALA A 158 7.86 -9.33 -9.06
N PHE A 159 8.98 -8.68 -8.71
CA PHE A 159 10.27 -8.76 -9.43
C PHE A 159 11.09 -10.02 -9.14
N PHE A 160 10.55 -10.99 -8.41
CA PHE A 160 11.15 -12.31 -8.23
C PHE A 160 10.07 -13.39 -8.28
N ASP A 161 10.44 -14.64 -8.53
CA ASP A 161 9.46 -15.72 -8.53
C ASP A 161 9.24 -16.24 -7.09
N SER A 162 8.07 -15.94 -6.51
CA SER A 162 7.80 -16.23 -5.09
C SER A 162 7.82 -17.73 -4.77
N LYS A 163 7.34 -18.57 -5.69
CA LYS A 163 7.33 -20.03 -5.53
C LYS A 163 8.76 -20.57 -5.49
N THR A 164 9.61 -20.13 -6.41
CA THR A 164 11.03 -20.52 -6.44
C THR A 164 11.78 -19.98 -5.23
N PHE A 165 11.55 -18.71 -4.86
CA PHE A 165 12.15 -18.11 -3.66
C PHE A 165 11.83 -18.90 -2.39
N VAL A 166 10.55 -19.15 -2.11
CA VAL A 166 10.11 -19.88 -0.90
C VAL A 166 10.65 -21.31 -0.89
N LYS A 167 10.64 -22.00 -2.04
CA LYS A 167 11.23 -23.34 -2.19
C LYS A 167 12.72 -23.34 -1.82
N HIS A 168 13.50 -22.39 -2.34
CA HIS A 168 14.93 -22.31 -2.07
C HIS A 168 15.24 -21.83 -0.65
N MET A 169 14.41 -20.95 -0.08
CA MET A 169 14.50 -20.55 1.31
C MET A 169 14.27 -21.75 2.26
N ALA A 170 13.27 -22.59 1.97
CA ALA A 170 13.01 -23.81 2.74
C ALA A 170 14.13 -24.86 2.62
N MET A 171 14.87 -24.89 1.51
CA MET A 171 16.02 -25.79 1.33
C MET A 171 17.25 -25.39 2.16
N GLY A 172 17.36 -24.13 2.59
CA GLY A 172 18.49 -23.65 3.39
C GLY A 172 19.83 -23.54 2.64
N ASN A 173 19.83 -23.49 1.30
CA ASN A 173 21.05 -23.37 0.51
C ASN A 173 21.41 -21.89 0.23
N THR A 174 22.37 -21.34 1.00
CA THR A 174 22.81 -19.94 0.89
C THR A 174 23.52 -19.58 -0.41
N GLU A 175 24.00 -20.59 -1.15
CA GLU A 175 24.72 -20.41 -2.42
C GLU A 175 23.79 -20.42 -3.63
N SER A 176 22.47 -20.38 -3.42
CA SER A 176 21.50 -20.39 -4.51
C SER A 176 21.36 -19.02 -5.17
N ASP A 177 21.27 -19.00 -6.50
CA ASP A 177 20.94 -17.78 -7.26
C ASP A 177 19.51 -17.25 -7.03
N PHE A 178 18.64 -18.06 -6.44
CA PHE A 178 17.22 -17.75 -6.22
C PHE A 178 16.92 -17.22 -4.82
N CYS A 179 17.81 -17.47 -3.85
CA CYS A 179 17.63 -17.09 -2.46
C CYS A 179 19.00 -16.96 -1.80
N SER A 180 19.29 -15.79 -1.23
CA SER A 180 20.52 -15.52 -0.50
C SER A 180 20.21 -14.85 0.83
N PRO A 181 21.10 -14.95 1.85
CA PRO A 181 20.93 -14.19 3.09
C PRO A 181 20.74 -12.68 2.86
N PHE A 182 21.40 -12.12 1.84
CA PHE A 182 21.21 -10.72 1.47
C PHE A 182 19.77 -10.41 1.07
N LEU A 183 19.21 -11.20 0.14
CA LEU A 183 17.84 -11.06 -0.32
C LEU A 183 16.83 -11.28 0.80
N VAL A 184 17.04 -12.30 1.64
CA VAL A 184 16.13 -12.60 2.76
C VAL A 184 16.10 -11.46 3.77
N ASN A 185 17.24 -10.94 4.21
CA ASN A 185 17.26 -9.85 5.21
C ASN A 185 16.68 -8.54 4.64
N ALA A 186 16.94 -8.22 3.36
CA ALA A 186 16.30 -7.08 2.70
C ALA A 186 14.76 -7.24 2.64
N LEU A 187 14.27 -8.47 2.38
CA LEU A 187 12.84 -8.77 2.37
C LEU A 187 12.24 -8.64 3.77
N LEU A 188 12.90 -9.18 4.80
CA LEU A 188 12.46 -9.10 6.19
C LEU A 188 12.41 -7.65 6.69
N ALA A 189 13.35 -6.80 6.29
CA ALA A 189 13.34 -5.37 6.59
C ALA A 189 12.10 -4.66 6.01
N ASN A 190 11.71 -5.01 4.78
CA ASN A 190 10.48 -4.49 4.15
C ASN A 190 9.22 -5.09 4.79
N ALA A 191 9.20 -6.40 5.07
CA ALA A 191 8.10 -7.09 5.72
C ALA A 191 7.71 -6.47 7.06
N CYS A 192 8.70 -5.98 7.82
CA CYS A 192 8.47 -5.30 9.08
C CYS A 192 7.52 -4.10 8.92
N TYR A 193 7.48 -3.41 7.77
CA TYR A 193 6.51 -2.33 7.52
C TYR A 193 5.06 -2.79 7.74
N TYR A 194 4.73 -4.03 7.41
CA TYR A 194 3.37 -4.59 7.50
C TYR A 194 3.08 -5.26 8.85
N SER A 195 4.09 -5.49 9.69
CA SER A 195 3.93 -6.12 11.00
C SER A 195 3.44 -5.13 12.06
N GLN A 196 2.60 -5.57 12.98
CA GLN A 196 2.21 -4.81 14.19
C GLN A 196 2.91 -5.33 15.45
N TYR A 197 3.75 -6.35 15.30
CA TYR A 197 4.38 -7.06 16.41
C TYR A 197 5.59 -6.31 16.94
N THR A 198 5.84 -6.46 18.24
CA THR A 198 6.93 -5.76 18.92
C THR A 198 8.29 -6.24 18.42
N GLU A 199 8.36 -7.52 18.05
CA GLU A 199 9.52 -8.21 17.49
C GLU A 199 9.96 -7.65 16.12
N ALA A 200 9.11 -6.85 15.47
CA ALA A 200 9.49 -6.09 14.28
C ALA A 200 10.25 -4.80 14.62
N TYR A 201 10.46 -4.46 15.89
CA TYR A 201 11.08 -3.21 16.35
C TYR A 201 12.29 -3.49 17.24
N THR A 202 13.40 -2.76 17.03
CA THR A 202 14.51 -2.75 18.00
C THR A 202 14.10 -2.02 19.29
N VAL A 203 13.29 -0.94 19.16
CA VAL A 203 12.67 -0.23 20.28
C VAL A 203 11.15 -0.28 20.12
N PRO A 204 10.44 -1.04 20.98
CA PRO A 204 8.99 -1.19 20.89
C PRO A 204 8.24 0.14 20.75
N GLY A 205 7.51 0.31 19.65
CA GLY A 205 6.70 1.51 19.38
C GLY A 205 7.43 2.64 18.65
N ASP A 206 8.76 2.58 18.49
CA ASP A 206 9.48 3.54 17.66
C ASP A 206 9.54 3.08 16.21
N VAL A 207 8.72 3.69 15.36
CA VAL A 207 8.67 3.42 13.91
C VAL A 207 10.03 3.55 13.21
N ARG A 208 10.97 4.35 13.73
CA ARG A 208 12.34 4.44 13.21
C ARG A 208 13.08 3.10 13.31
N THR A 209 12.85 2.38 14.39
CA THR A 209 13.54 1.12 14.69
C THR A 209 12.87 -0.09 14.06
N LYS A 210 11.74 0.11 13.38
CA LYS A 210 10.94 -0.97 12.80
C LYS A 210 11.69 -1.61 11.63
N GLY A 211 12.13 -2.85 11.78
CA GLY A 211 12.94 -3.59 10.80
C GLY A 211 14.40 -3.15 10.72
N ALA A 212 14.89 -2.34 11.67
CA ALA A 212 16.26 -1.81 11.64
C ALA A 212 17.32 -2.92 11.77
N ASP A 213 17.11 -3.91 12.62
CA ASP A 213 18.08 -5.02 12.78
C ASP A 213 18.22 -5.86 11.50
N PHE A 214 17.11 -6.13 10.81
CA PHE A 214 17.13 -6.82 9.51
C PHE A 214 17.76 -5.95 8.41
N LEU A 215 17.53 -4.64 8.43
CA LEU A 215 18.19 -3.71 7.51
C LEU A 215 19.70 -3.70 7.73
N ALA A 216 20.16 -3.61 8.98
CA ALA A 216 21.58 -3.65 9.32
C ALA A 216 22.26 -4.97 8.86
N GLU A 217 21.57 -6.10 9.01
CA GLU A 217 22.07 -7.38 8.50
C GLU A 217 22.12 -7.42 6.96
N ALA A 218 21.13 -6.82 6.28
CA ALA A 218 21.14 -6.67 4.84
C ALA A 218 22.29 -5.75 4.37
N GLU A 219 22.56 -4.65 5.07
CA GLU A 219 23.67 -3.74 4.79
C GLU A 219 25.04 -4.40 4.99
N ARG A 220 25.20 -5.24 6.03
CA ARG A 220 26.40 -6.07 6.21
C ARG A 220 26.65 -6.97 5.00
N HIS A 221 25.59 -7.55 4.44
CA HIS A 221 25.69 -8.30 3.19
C HIS A 221 25.96 -7.41 1.98
N LEU A 222 25.34 -6.22 1.88
CA LEU A 222 25.60 -5.26 0.80
C LEU A 222 27.10 -4.92 0.72
N GLN A 223 27.75 -4.65 1.85
CA GLN A 223 29.20 -4.38 1.91
C GLN A 223 30.04 -5.53 1.36
N SER A 224 29.60 -6.78 1.58
CA SER A 224 30.28 -7.97 1.06
C SER A 224 30.12 -8.14 -0.46
N HIS A 225 29.01 -7.66 -1.03
CA HIS A 225 28.68 -7.80 -2.46
C HIS A 225 28.87 -6.50 -3.26
N GLN A 226 29.33 -5.41 -2.63
CA GLN A 226 29.46 -4.08 -3.24
C GLN A 226 30.35 -4.06 -4.50
N PHE A 227 31.26 -5.03 -4.62
CA PHE A 227 32.18 -5.15 -5.75
C PHE A 227 31.72 -6.12 -6.85
N GLU A 228 30.53 -6.73 -6.75
CA GLU A 228 29.97 -7.57 -7.83
C GLU A 228 29.89 -6.75 -9.13
N LYS A 229 30.59 -7.18 -10.18
CA LYS A 229 30.60 -6.50 -11.49
C LYS A 229 30.67 -7.51 -12.62
N GLY A 230 30.08 -7.18 -13.76
CA GLY A 230 30.11 -8.04 -14.94
C GLY A 230 29.48 -9.41 -14.68
N GLY A 231 30.20 -10.49 -14.97
CA GLY A 231 29.71 -11.87 -14.89
C GLY A 231 29.48 -12.41 -13.47
N ASP A 232 29.95 -11.71 -12.43
CA ASP A 232 29.80 -12.14 -11.03
C ASP A 232 28.48 -11.65 -10.39
N ILE A 233 27.67 -10.88 -11.14
CA ILE A 233 26.40 -10.34 -10.64
C ILE A 233 25.38 -11.46 -10.51
N ARG A 234 24.88 -11.66 -9.29
CA ARG A 234 23.85 -12.65 -9.00
C ARG A 234 22.45 -12.05 -9.09
N LEU A 235 21.48 -12.87 -9.53
CA LEU A 235 20.08 -12.45 -9.66
C LEU A 235 19.49 -12.04 -8.30
N ALA A 236 19.74 -12.83 -7.25
CA ALA A 236 19.33 -12.51 -5.89
C ALA A 236 19.93 -11.19 -5.38
N SER A 237 21.17 -10.85 -5.76
CA SER A 237 21.79 -9.58 -5.40
C SER A 237 21.03 -8.41 -6.05
N LEU A 238 20.65 -8.50 -7.32
CA LEU A 238 19.84 -7.46 -7.99
C LEU A 238 18.49 -7.27 -7.29
N GLN A 239 17.79 -8.38 -7.01
CA GLN A 239 16.49 -8.37 -6.32
C GLN A 239 16.60 -7.76 -4.91
N ALA A 240 17.70 -8.01 -4.20
CA ALA A 240 17.96 -7.41 -2.90
C ALA A 240 18.16 -5.88 -2.99
N HIS A 241 18.81 -5.37 -4.04
CA HIS A 241 18.93 -3.92 -4.26
C HIS A 241 17.57 -3.26 -4.54
N LEU A 242 16.65 -3.96 -5.22
CA LEU A 242 15.27 -3.46 -5.40
C LEU A 242 14.54 -3.34 -4.06
N LEU A 243 14.66 -4.34 -3.19
CA LEU A 243 14.09 -4.28 -1.83
C LEU A 243 14.74 -3.20 -0.97
N LEU A 244 16.06 -2.99 -1.08
CA LEU A 244 16.72 -1.91 -0.36
C LEU A 244 16.27 -0.54 -0.88
N TYR A 245 16.06 -0.38 -2.18
CA TYR A 245 15.43 0.83 -2.73
C TYR A 245 14.08 1.10 -2.05
N GLU A 246 13.19 0.10 -1.98
CA GLU A 246 11.89 0.24 -1.31
C GLU A 246 12.02 0.56 0.17
N ARG A 247 13.04 0.01 0.83
CA ARG A 247 13.26 0.25 2.25
C ARG A 247 13.74 1.67 2.53
N TYR A 248 14.75 2.15 1.79
CA TYR A 248 15.25 3.52 1.92
C TYR A 248 14.23 4.54 1.44
N SER A 249 13.35 4.19 0.49
CA SER A 249 12.28 5.10 0.05
C SER A 249 11.32 5.51 1.17
N LEU A 250 11.31 4.79 2.30
CA LEU A 250 10.43 5.02 3.45
C LEU A 250 11.16 5.56 4.70
N SER A 251 12.49 5.58 4.72
CA SER A 251 13.30 5.99 5.89
C SER A 251 13.26 7.49 6.16
N GLY A 252 13.00 8.32 5.13
CA GLY A 252 12.93 9.79 5.27
C GLY A 252 14.29 10.45 5.48
N HIS A 253 15.37 9.69 5.40
CA HIS A 253 16.75 10.10 5.62
C HIS A 253 17.60 9.40 4.56
N ASP A 254 18.63 10.07 4.04
CA ASP A 254 19.57 9.63 3.00
C ASP A 254 19.12 9.65 1.52
N ASP A 255 20.08 9.72 0.60
CA ASP A 255 19.87 9.58 -0.87
C ASP A 255 20.12 8.13 -1.34
N TRP A 256 19.92 7.13 -0.47
CA TRP A 256 20.19 5.73 -0.82
C TRP A 256 19.12 5.13 -1.73
N GLY A 257 17.89 5.67 -1.75
CA GLY A 257 16.80 5.19 -2.62
C GLY A 257 17.20 5.14 -4.10
N TYR A 258 17.53 6.28 -4.72
CA TYR A 258 18.02 6.31 -6.11
C TYR A 258 19.33 5.55 -6.27
N THR A 259 20.20 5.57 -5.26
CA THR A 259 21.48 4.85 -5.32
C THR A 259 21.25 3.34 -5.49
N MET A 260 20.36 2.74 -4.71
CA MET A 260 20.01 1.32 -4.81
C MET A 260 19.26 0.99 -6.11
N LEU A 261 18.31 1.84 -6.53
CA LEU A 261 17.58 1.64 -7.78
C LEU A 261 18.52 1.70 -9.00
N HIS A 262 19.37 2.73 -9.09
CA HIS A 262 20.34 2.83 -10.17
C HIS A 262 21.31 1.67 -10.19
N ARG A 263 21.74 1.19 -9.01
CA ARG A 263 22.59 0.02 -8.90
C ARG A 263 21.88 -1.23 -9.42
N ALA A 264 20.61 -1.45 -9.08
CA ALA A 264 19.80 -2.55 -9.61
C ALA A 264 19.66 -2.47 -11.14
N ILE A 265 19.48 -1.26 -11.69
CA ILE A 265 19.43 -1.04 -13.14
C ILE A 265 20.78 -1.40 -13.79
N GLU A 266 21.91 -0.91 -13.26
CA GLU A 266 23.25 -1.27 -13.76
C GLU A 266 23.50 -2.78 -13.72
N MET A 267 23.00 -3.46 -12.69
CA MET A 267 23.07 -4.91 -12.58
C MET A 267 22.23 -5.59 -13.66
N GLY A 268 21.01 -5.11 -13.92
CA GLY A 268 20.16 -5.58 -15.00
C GLY A 268 20.77 -5.36 -16.39
N GLU A 269 21.44 -4.24 -16.60
CA GLU A 269 22.19 -3.95 -17.83
C GLU A 269 23.37 -4.91 -18.02
N SER A 270 24.10 -5.19 -16.94
CA SER A 270 25.24 -6.10 -16.92
C SER A 270 24.83 -7.56 -17.17
N LEU A 271 23.69 -7.99 -16.62
CA LEU A 271 23.05 -9.28 -16.91
C LEU A 271 22.44 -9.34 -18.31
N GLY A 272 22.33 -8.20 -19.00
CA GLY A 272 21.76 -8.09 -20.33
C GLY A 272 20.25 -8.26 -20.40
N ILE A 273 19.55 -8.12 -19.28
CA ILE A 273 18.09 -8.28 -19.19
C ILE A 273 17.33 -6.98 -19.52
N VAL A 274 18.00 -5.83 -19.47
CA VAL A 274 17.47 -4.50 -19.85
C VAL A 274 18.48 -3.67 -20.66
N ASN A 275 17.99 -2.67 -21.40
CA ASN A 275 18.76 -1.65 -22.13
C ASN A 275 19.87 -2.14 -23.08
N GLN A 276 19.77 -3.35 -23.63
CA GLN A 276 20.73 -3.84 -24.64
C GLN A 276 20.14 -3.78 -26.04
N LYS A 277 21.03 -3.55 -27.02
CA LYS A 277 20.64 -3.46 -28.44
C LYS A 277 20.21 -4.80 -29.03
N THR A 278 20.67 -5.90 -28.45
CA THR A 278 20.36 -7.26 -28.90
C THR A 278 19.58 -7.95 -27.78
N GLY A 279 18.39 -8.45 -28.10
CA GLY A 279 17.56 -9.17 -27.14
C GLY A 279 18.27 -10.41 -26.60
N LEU A 280 18.10 -10.70 -25.31
CA LEU A 280 18.63 -11.88 -24.65
C LEU A 280 17.70 -13.06 -24.96
N ARG A 281 18.14 -13.99 -25.80
CA ARG A 281 17.38 -15.20 -26.13
C ARG A 281 17.59 -16.27 -25.07
N LEU A 282 16.77 -16.23 -24.02
CA LEU A 282 16.81 -17.20 -22.93
C LEU A 282 16.49 -18.63 -23.40
N SER A 283 15.65 -18.81 -24.43
CA SER A 283 15.33 -20.14 -24.99
C SER A 283 16.53 -20.86 -25.64
N LEU A 284 17.63 -20.15 -25.89
CA LEU A 284 18.87 -20.72 -26.40
C LEU A 284 19.92 -20.94 -25.30
N SER A 285 19.64 -20.56 -24.06
CA SER A 285 20.54 -20.78 -22.93
C SER A 285 20.36 -22.20 -22.36
N GLN A 286 21.42 -22.77 -21.78
CA GLN A 286 21.37 -24.07 -21.08
C GLN A 286 20.80 -23.92 -19.64
N MET A 287 19.97 -22.90 -19.40
CA MET A 287 19.43 -22.59 -18.08
C MET A 287 18.22 -23.47 -17.75
N SER A 288 17.96 -23.67 -16.45
CA SER A 288 16.73 -24.34 -15.99
C SER A 288 15.49 -23.47 -16.25
N GLU A 289 14.32 -24.09 -16.29
CA GLU A 289 13.05 -23.39 -16.42
C GLU A 289 12.81 -22.39 -15.27
N ASP A 290 13.07 -22.80 -14.02
CA ASP A 290 13.02 -21.94 -12.83
C ASP A 290 13.90 -20.68 -12.99
N MET A 291 15.10 -20.83 -13.59
CA MET A 291 16.01 -19.71 -13.87
C MET A 291 15.48 -18.79 -14.97
N ILE A 292 14.97 -19.36 -16.06
CA ILE A 292 14.38 -18.57 -17.15
C ILE A 292 13.20 -17.73 -16.64
N VAL A 293 12.28 -18.34 -15.88
CA VAL A 293 11.14 -17.65 -15.27
C VAL A 293 11.61 -16.56 -14.32
N SER A 294 12.59 -16.85 -13.47
CA SER A 294 13.14 -15.87 -12.52
C SER A 294 13.79 -14.69 -13.22
N ILE A 295 14.57 -14.92 -14.29
CA ILE A 295 15.18 -13.84 -15.08
C ILE A 295 14.10 -12.96 -15.73
N LYS A 296 13.08 -13.57 -16.37
CA LYS A 296 11.97 -12.82 -16.96
C LYS A 296 11.28 -11.97 -15.90
N ARG A 297 10.98 -12.56 -14.75
CA ARG A 297 10.31 -11.90 -13.63
C ARG A 297 11.11 -10.70 -13.12
N THR A 298 12.41 -10.87 -12.91
CA THR A 298 13.31 -9.79 -12.50
C THR A 298 13.40 -8.68 -13.52
N ALA A 299 13.52 -9.00 -14.81
CA ALA A 299 13.65 -8.00 -15.86
C ALA A 299 12.39 -7.13 -15.99
N TRP A 300 11.22 -7.76 -16.02
CA TRP A 300 9.94 -7.08 -16.12
C TRP A 300 9.58 -6.35 -14.82
N GLY A 301 9.89 -6.92 -13.66
CA GLY A 301 9.71 -6.26 -12.37
C GLY A 301 10.61 -5.03 -12.19
N LEU A 302 11.89 -5.11 -12.59
CA LEU A 302 12.81 -3.96 -12.62
C LEU A 302 12.28 -2.83 -13.49
N PHE A 303 11.71 -3.15 -14.66
CA PHE A 303 11.06 -2.16 -15.53
C PHE A 303 9.83 -1.52 -14.88
N GLN A 304 9.02 -2.29 -14.15
CA GLN A 304 7.90 -1.74 -13.39
C GLN A 304 8.36 -0.80 -12.28
N VAL A 305 9.36 -1.18 -11.50
CA VAL A 305 9.93 -0.32 -10.44
C VAL A 305 10.45 0.99 -11.04
N ASP A 306 11.30 0.91 -12.07
CA ASP A 306 11.87 2.10 -12.73
C ASP A 306 10.79 3.06 -13.24
N THR A 307 9.76 2.54 -13.90
CA THR A 307 8.67 3.37 -14.46
C THR A 307 7.77 3.95 -13.39
N VAL A 308 7.48 3.24 -12.29
CA VAL A 308 6.72 3.79 -11.16
C VAL A 308 7.49 4.96 -10.55
N VAL A 309 8.75 4.74 -10.16
CA VAL A 309 9.55 5.74 -9.46
C VAL A 309 9.73 7.01 -10.27
N HIS A 310 10.25 6.88 -11.48
CA HIS A 310 10.58 8.06 -12.28
C HIS A 310 9.32 8.82 -12.68
N THR A 311 8.25 8.13 -13.09
CA THR A 311 7.00 8.82 -13.46
C THR A 311 6.36 9.53 -12.27
N ASN A 312 6.43 8.94 -11.07
CA ASN A 312 5.91 9.54 -9.85
C ASN A 312 6.57 10.89 -9.53
N PHE A 313 7.85 11.06 -9.85
CA PHE A 313 8.59 12.30 -9.61
C PHE A 313 8.81 13.13 -10.89
N LEU A 314 8.03 12.83 -11.93
CA LEU A 314 8.10 13.49 -13.24
C LEU A 314 9.52 13.48 -13.83
N ARG A 315 10.30 12.43 -13.56
CA ARG A 315 11.64 12.15 -14.07
C ARG A 315 11.57 11.19 -15.24
N PRO A 316 12.56 11.17 -16.15
CA PRO A 316 12.58 10.21 -17.23
C PRO A 316 13.00 8.83 -16.73
N SER A 317 12.23 7.79 -17.07
CA SER A 317 12.58 6.39 -16.79
C SER A 317 13.94 6.03 -17.40
N ARG A 318 14.77 5.27 -16.69
CA ARG A 318 16.13 4.89 -17.14
C ARG A 318 16.13 3.56 -17.90
N VAL A 319 15.18 2.68 -17.62
CA VAL A 319 14.96 1.45 -18.38
C VAL A 319 14.16 1.77 -19.64
N ARG A 320 14.85 1.74 -20.77
CA ARG A 320 14.34 2.02 -22.11
C ARG A 320 13.68 0.80 -22.73
N SER A 321 14.27 -0.38 -22.53
CA SER A 321 13.78 -1.63 -23.10
C SER A 321 14.08 -2.81 -22.18
N VAL A 322 13.15 -3.76 -22.16
CA VAL A 322 13.34 -5.09 -21.57
C VAL A 322 13.82 -6.02 -22.69
N ASN A 323 14.92 -6.74 -22.46
CA ASN A 323 15.56 -7.55 -23.50
C ASN A 323 15.11 -9.02 -23.51
N VAL A 324 14.18 -9.37 -22.62
CA VAL A 324 13.61 -10.71 -22.49
C VAL A 324 12.14 -10.68 -22.87
N GLU A 325 11.62 -11.78 -23.40
CA GLU A 325 10.21 -11.89 -23.78
C GLU A 325 9.27 -11.73 -22.57
N PRO A 326 8.04 -11.21 -22.77
CA PRO A 326 7.01 -11.17 -21.73
C PRO A 326 6.76 -12.53 -21.12
N ILE A 327 6.38 -12.54 -19.84
CA ILE A 327 5.87 -13.75 -19.20
C ILE A 327 4.48 -14.02 -19.77
N GLU A 328 4.26 -15.24 -20.26
CA GLU A 328 2.96 -15.61 -20.82
C GLU A 328 1.88 -15.52 -19.74
N ARG A 329 0.78 -14.86 -20.10
CA ARG A 329 -0.39 -14.72 -19.24
C ARG A 329 -1.10 -16.07 -19.13
N ASP A 330 -1.32 -16.51 -17.91
CA ASP A 330 -1.99 -17.78 -17.59
C ASP A 330 -3.47 -17.53 -17.29
N ASP A 331 -4.27 -17.44 -18.35
CA ASP A 331 -5.73 -17.27 -18.24
C ASP A 331 -6.46 -18.56 -17.81
N ALA A 332 -5.79 -19.71 -17.90
CA ALA A 332 -6.37 -21.00 -17.51
C ALA A 332 -6.31 -21.23 -15.99
N ASN A 333 -5.28 -20.69 -15.32
CA ASN A 333 -5.05 -20.89 -13.90
C ASN A 333 -5.78 -19.86 -13.03
N THR A 334 -7.11 -19.94 -13.04
CA THR A 334 -7.98 -19.23 -12.07
C THR A 334 -7.86 -19.78 -10.64
N SER A 335 -6.99 -20.77 -10.41
CA SER A 335 -6.83 -21.46 -9.13
C SER A 335 -5.84 -20.81 -8.17
N GLU A 336 -5.06 -19.83 -8.62
CA GLU A 336 -4.14 -19.10 -7.75
C GLU A 336 -4.92 -18.25 -6.74
N ARG A 337 -4.74 -18.59 -5.47
CA ARG A 337 -5.49 -18.07 -4.34
C ARG A 337 -4.66 -17.02 -3.60
N TRP A 338 -5.31 -15.92 -3.25
CA TRP A 338 -4.80 -14.89 -2.35
C TRP A 338 -5.64 -14.87 -1.08
N THR A 339 -5.04 -14.60 0.07
CA THR A 339 -5.72 -14.53 1.35
C THR A 339 -5.20 -13.32 2.11
N PRO A 340 -6.06 -12.45 2.66
CA PRO A 340 -5.67 -11.25 3.41
C PRO A 340 -5.10 -11.62 4.78
N TYR A 341 -3.89 -12.17 4.80
CA TYR A 341 -3.20 -12.58 6.03
C TYR A 341 -2.62 -11.37 6.78
N PRO A 342 -2.78 -11.22 8.11
CA PRO A 342 -3.49 -12.11 9.04
C PRO A 342 -4.95 -11.68 9.30
N ILE A 343 -5.48 -10.73 8.53
CA ILE A 343 -6.77 -10.07 8.74
C ILE A 343 -7.94 -11.06 8.69
N SER A 344 -7.97 -11.92 7.67
CA SER A 344 -9.07 -12.86 7.46
C SER A 344 -8.62 -14.12 6.71
N PRO A 345 -9.20 -15.29 7.02
CA PRO A 345 -8.96 -16.53 6.28
C PRO A 345 -9.72 -16.60 4.95
N THR A 346 -10.50 -15.57 4.58
CA THR A 346 -11.31 -15.58 3.36
C THR A 346 -10.43 -15.57 2.12
N VAL A 347 -10.41 -16.70 1.43
CA VAL A 347 -9.67 -16.89 0.18
C VAL A 347 -10.37 -16.16 -0.97
N ARG A 348 -9.59 -15.41 -1.75
CA ARG A 348 -10.02 -14.74 -2.98
C ARG A 348 -9.12 -15.16 -4.16
N PRO A 349 -9.58 -15.05 -5.42
CA PRO A 349 -8.70 -15.23 -6.56
C PRO A 349 -7.59 -14.17 -6.57
N SER A 350 -6.35 -14.57 -6.83
CA SER A 350 -5.20 -13.66 -6.83
C SER A 350 -5.10 -12.83 -8.11
N TYR A 351 -5.42 -13.42 -9.26
CA TYR A 351 -5.20 -12.84 -10.60
C TYR A 351 -3.79 -12.23 -10.79
N LEU A 352 -2.76 -12.78 -10.14
CA LEU A 352 -1.41 -12.19 -10.14
C LEU A 352 -0.79 -12.23 -11.55
N SER A 353 -1.02 -13.30 -12.30
CA SER A 353 -0.57 -13.40 -13.70
C SER A 353 -1.21 -12.31 -14.58
N GLN A 354 -2.54 -12.12 -14.48
CA GLN A 354 -3.27 -11.09 -15.20
C GLN A 354 -2.81 -9.68 -14.78
N TYR A 355 -2.67 -9.44 -13.47
CA TYR A 355 -2.15 -8.20 -12.94
C TYR A 355 -0.77 -7.88 -13.52
N PHE A 356 0.16 -8.85 -13.48
CA PHE A 356 1.54 -8.61 -13.89
C PHE A 356 1.64 -8.30 -15.39
N ASP A 357 0.85 -8.99 -16.22
CA ASP A 357 0.74 -8.70 -17.65
C ASP A 357 0.22 -7.27 -17.91
N GLU A 358 -0.89 -6.89 -17.27
CA GLU A 358 -1.46 -5.54 -17.41
C GLU A 358 -0.54 -4.43 -16.85
N ALA A 359 0.14 -4.69 -15.74
CA ALA A 359 1.09 -3.76 -15.15
C ALA A 359 2.33 -3.57 -16.04
N CYS A 360 2.80 -4.62 -16.72
CA CYS A 360 3.86 -4.52 -17.74
C CYS A 360 3.41 -3.67 -18.94
N LYS A 361 2.18 -3.86 -19.44
CA LYS A 361 1.62 -3.03 -20.54
C LYS A 361 1.52 -1.57 -20.14
N LEU A 362 0.98 -1.29 -18.95
CA LEU A 362 0.88 0.07 -18.42
C LEU A 362 2.25 0.73 -18.25
N SER A 363 3.29 -0.05 -17.91
CA SER A 363 4.65 0.45 -17.74
C SER A 363 5.27 1.00 -19.03
N PHE A 364 4.88 0.48 -20.21
CA PHE A 364 5.29 1.09 -21.48
C PHE A 364 4.71 2.49 -21.68
N ILE A 365 3.42 2.65 -21.36
CA ILE A 365 2.75 3.96 -21.44
C ILE A 365 3.37 4.91 -20.41
N ALA A 366 3.60 4.45 -19.18
CA ALA A 366 4.25 5.22 -18.11
C ALA A 366 5.67 5.68 -18.50
N ARG A 367 6.49 4.80 -19.09
CA ARG A 367 7.81 5.16 -19.63
C ARG A 367 7.70 6.30 -20.63
N ASP A 368 6.78 6.19 -21.58
CA ASP A 368 6.61 7.19 -22.64
C ASP A 368 6.07 8.53 -22.09
N ILE A 369 5.19 8.49 -21.09
CA ILE A 369 4.76 9.66 -20.30
C ILE A 369 5.98 10.29 -19.62
N SER A 370 6.77 9.52 -18.89
CA SER A 370 7.94 10.00 -18.14
C SER A 370 8.95 10.73 -19.03
N TRP A 371 9.16 10.22 -20.25
CA TRP A 371 10.02 10.86 -21.23
C TRP A 371 9.39 12.10 -21.81
N ASN A 372 8.09 12.09 -22.13
CA ASN A 372 7.38 13.28 -22.61
C ASN A 372 7.46 14.45 -21.61
N LEU A 373 7.20 14.17 -20.32
CA LEU A 373 7.25 15.14 -19.23
C LEU A 373 8.65 15.72 -18.98
N SER A 374 9.70 15.00 -19.41
CA SER A 374 11.09 15.41 -19.24
C SER A 374 11.63 16.24 -20.41
N ARG A 375 10.86 16.41 -21.49
CA ARG A 375 11.31 17.16 -22.68
C ARG A 375 11.20 18.65 -22.42
N THR A 376 12.35 19.31 -22.37
CA THR A 376 12.48 20.77 -22.26
C THR A 376 12.33 21.50 -23.60
N ASP A 377 11.54 20.95 -24.53
CA ASP A 377 11.27 21.46 -25.90
C ASP A 377 12.42 21.29 -26.92
N ARG A 378 12.27 20.36 -27.91
CA ARG A 378 13.08 20.23 -29.17
C ARG A 378 12.46 19.37 -30.29
N SER A 379 11.14 19.17 -30.35
CA SER A 379 10.52 18.64 -31.58
C SER A 379 9.26 19.41 -31.90
N GLY A 380 9.11 19.86 -33.14
CA GLY A 380 7.94 20.60 -33.62
C GLY A 380 6.63 19.80 -33.71
N ALA A 381 6.39 18.86 -32.79
CA ALA A 381 5.06 18.37 -32.47
C ALA A 381 4.52 19.26 -31.35
N GLU A 382 3.29 19.77 -31.48
CA GLU A 382 2.69 20.55 -30.40
C GLU A 382 2.61 19.66 -29.13
N PRO A 383 3.14 20.10 -27.98
CA PRO A 383 3.20 19.32 -26.75
C PRO A 383 1.83 18.77 -26.31
N ASP A 384 0.75 19.45 -26.68
CA ASP A 384 -0.62 19.05 -26.37
C ASP A 384 -1.10 17.84 -27.20
N GLN A 385 -0.66 17.70 -28.46
CA GLN A 385 -1.01 16.55 -29.29
C GLN A 385 -0.41 15.26 -28.74
N ARG A 386 0.86 15.29 -28.30
CA ARG A 386 1.50 14.09 -27.73
C ARG A 386 0.89 13.70 -26.38
N LYS A 387 0.49 14.69 -25.56
CA LYS A 387 -0.26 14.42 -24.33
C LYS A 387 -1.59 13.73 -24.62
N GLN A 388 -2.33 14.22 -25.63
CA GLN A 388 -3.58 13.59 -26.06
C GLN A 388 -3.37 12.14 -26.52
N GLU A 389 -2.36 11.87 -27.35
CA GLU A 389 -2.03 10.50 -27.79
C GLU A 389 -1.72 9.54 -26.62
N LEU A 390 -1.05 10.04 -25.57
CA LEU A 390 -0.74 9.26 -24.38
C LEU A 390 -1.97 9.04 -23.51
N TYR A 391 -2.84 10.05 -23.39
CA TYR A 391 -4.12 9.94 -22.71
C TYR A 391 -5.08 8.96 -23.42
N ASP A 392 -5.10 8.97 -24.75
CA ASP A 392 -5.88 8.03 -25.55
C ASP A 392 -5.37 6.59 -25.36
N GLN A 393 -4.05 6.40 -25.31
CA GLN A 393 -3.45 5.09 -24.99
C GLN A 393 -3.81 4.60 -23.59
N LEU A 394 -3.77 5.49 -22.59
CA LEU A 394 -4.24 5.19 -21.23
C LEU A 394 -5.72 4.78 -21.25
N SER A 395 -6.57 5.56 -21.91
CA SER A 395 -8.01 5.30 -21.99
C SER A 395 -8.33 3.97 -22.68
N VAL A 396 -7.62 3.65 -23.77
CA VAL A 396 -7.71 2.35 -24.45
C VAL A 396 -7.27 1.22 -23.52
N TRP A 397 -6.16 1.40 -22.79
CA TRP A 397 -5.70 0.42 -21.81
C TRP A 397 -6.75 0.17 -20.72
N GLU A 398 -7.33 1.21 -20.13
CA GLU A 398 -8.38 1.06 -19.09
C GLU A 398 -9.62 0.35 -19.64
N SER A 399 -10.07 0.71 -20.85
CA SER A 399 -11.25 0.11 -21.48
C SER A 399 -11.09 -1.38 -21.81
N ASN A 400 -9.85 -1.85 -21.93
CA ASN A 400 -9.51 -3.24 -22.22
C ASN A 400 -9.24 -4.06 -20.94
N LEU A 401 -9.34 -3.47 -19.75
CA LEU A 401 -9.13 -4.21 -18.50
C LEU A 401 -10.18 -5.32 -18.35
N PRO A 402 -9.76 -6.55 -17.97
CA PRO A 402 -10.69 -7.63 -17.68
C PRO A 402 -11.64 -7.32 -16.52
N GLU A 403 -12.80 -7.96 -16.49
CA GLU A 403 -13.83 -7.79 -15.43
C GLU A 403 -13.29 -8.08 -14.02
N CYS A 404 -12.26 -8.92 -13.86
CA CYS A 404 -11.65 -9.18 -12.56
C CYS A 404 -10.95 -7.96 -11.92
N PHE A 405 -10.73 -6.89 -12.67
CA PHE A 405 -10.22 -5.61 -12.17
C PHE A 405 -11.34 -4.64 -11.74
N ASP A 406 -12.61 -4.99 -11.96
CA ASP A 406 -13.75 -4.17 -11.54
C ASP A 406 -13.80 -4.09 -10.00
N PRO A 407 -13.67 -2.89 -9.40
CA PRO A 407 -13.76 -2.71 -7.96
C PRO A 407 -15.08 -3.24 -7.38
N ALA A 408 -16.18 -3.27 -8.14
CA ALA A 408 -17.44 -3.86 -7.68
C ALA A 408 -17.31 -5.34 -7.27
N THR A 409 -16.34 -6.07 -7.83
CA THR A 409 -16.05 -7.47 -7.50
C THR A 409 -15.28 -7.66 -6.19
N ARG A 410 -14.92 -6.56 -5.50
CA ARG A 410 -14.10 -6.54 -4.28
C ARG A 410 -12.79 -7.33 -4.44
N PRO A 411 -11.97 -6.97 -5.44
CA PRO A 411 -10.77 -7.73 -5.77
C PRO A 411 -9.69 -7.61 -4.69
N ALA A 412 -8.64 -8.43 -4.83
CA ALA A 412 -7.42 -8.33 -4.02
C ALA A 412 -6.78 -6.94 -4.15
N PRO A 413 -6.06 -6.46 -3.12
CA PRO A 413 -5.63 -5.06 -3.01
C PRO A 413 -4.71 -4.61 -4.17
N HIS A 414 -3.86 -5.47 -4.71
CA HIS A 414 -2.98 -5.13 -5.83
C HIS A 414 -3.73 -4.77 -7.12
N LEU A 415 -4.92 -5.34 -7.34
CA LEU A 415 -5.77 -4.97 -8.49
C LEU A 415 -6.32 -3.55 -8.34
N LEU A 416 -6.67 -3.14 -7.11
CA LEU A 416 -7.05 -1.76 -6.80
C LEU A 416 -5.86 -0.80 -6.97
N LEU A 417 -4.67 -1.21 -6.50
CA LEU A 417 -3.43 -0.43 -6.66
C LEU A 417 -3.07 -0.21 -8.14
N LEU A 418 -3.34 -1.16 -9.04
CA LEU A 418 -3.13 -0.96 -10.48
C LEU A 418 -4.00 0.17 -11.03
N ARG A 419 -5.28 0.22 -10.61
CA ARG A 419 -6.19 1.30 -11.00
C ARG A 419 -5.79 2.63 -10.37
N MET A 420 -5.30 2.64 -9.13
CA MET A 420 -4.71 3.85 -8.52
C MET A 420 -3.48 4.32 -9.32
N ARG A 421 -2.65 3.39 -9.82
CA ARG A 421 -1.51 3.71 -10.68
C ARG A 421 -1.93 4.34 -12.00
N PHE A 422 -2.99 3.81 -12.62
CA PHE A 422 -3.59 4.43 -13.81
C PHE A 422 -4.00 5.89 -13.55
N HIS A 423 -4.81 6.16 -12.53
CA HIS A 423 -5.27 7.53 -12.22
C HIS A 423 -4.13 8.46 -11.82
N THR A 424 -3.10 7.92 -11.16
CA THR A 424 -1.86 8.63 -10.86
C THR A 424 -1.15 9.09 -12.14
N LEU A 425 -1.04 8.22 -13.15
CA LEU A 425 -0.46 8.56 -14.45
C LEU A 425 -1.27 9.62 -15.19
N VAL A 426 -2.61 9.55 -15.12
CA VAL A 426 -3.50 10.57 -15.69
C VAL A 426 -3.28 11.93 -15.01
N ILE A 427 -3.20 11.98 -13.68
CA ILE A 427 -2.91 13.21 -12.94
C ILE A 427 -1.53 13.77 -13.33
N ASN A 428 -0.49 12.93 -13.36
CA ASN A 428 0.86 13.37 -13.73
C ASN A 428 0.95 13.89 -15.18
N LEU A 429 0.13 13.34 -16.08
CA LEU A 429 0.02 13.80 -17.47
C LEU A 429 -0.71 15.15 -17.59
N CYS A 430 -1.74 15.38 -16.75
CA CYS A 430 -2.55 16.60 -16.77
C CYS A 430 -1.94 17.77 -15.97
N CYS A 431 -1.23 17.48 -14.88
CA CYS A 431 -0.69 18.44 -13.92
C CYS A 431 0.84 18.54 -14.01
N ASP A 432 1.38 18.59 -15.23
CA ASP A 432 2.83 18.59 -15.44
C ASP A 432 3.54 19.88 -14.96
N ARG A 433 4.89 19.91 -15.08
CA ARG A 433 5.74 21.01 -14.58
C ARG A 433 5.44 22.38 -15.19
N PHE A 434 4.61 22.45 -16.24
CA PHE A 434 4.25 23.70 -16.90
C PHE A 434 2.89 24.25 -16.43
N GLY A 435 2.19 23.51 -15.56
CA GLY A 435 0.87 23.84 -15.05
C GLY A 435 -0.25 23.09 -15.79
N VAL A 436 -1.50 23.46 -15.50
CA VAL A 436 -2.67 22.86 -16.15
C VAL A 436 -2.83 23.43 -17.55
N HIS A 437 -2.29 22.75 -18.55
CA HIS A 437 -2.49 23.10 -19.95
C HIS A 437 -3.75 22.42 -20.51
N PRO A 438 -4.60 23.11 -21.29
CA PRO A 438 -5.74 22.48 -21.95
C PRO A 438 -5.25 21.38 -22.90
N LEU A 439 -5.88 20.21 -22.88
CA LEU A 439 -5.62 19.15 -23.87
C LEU A 439 -6.19 19.47 -25.27
N LEU A 440 -6.57 20.73 -25.51
CA LEU A 440 -7.28 21.19 -26.71
C LEU A 440 -6.68 22.52 -27.19
N SER A 441 -6.09 22.50 -28.38
CA SER A 441 -5.70 23.71 -29.11
C SER A 441 -6.95 24.34 -29.75
N GLU A 442 -7.26 25.59 -29.36
CA GLU A 442 -8.29 26.46 -29.96
C GLU A 442 -7.91 26.93 -31.38
N HIS A 443 -7.54 26.02 -32.28
CA HIS A 443 -7.21 26.39 -33.66
C HIS A 443 -8.21 25.80 -34.66
N ASP A 444 -9.47 26.20 -34.51
CA ASP A 444 -10.36 26.29 -35.66
C ASP A 444 -11.33 27.49 -35.53
N ASN A 445 -10.95 28.63 -36.10
CA ASN A 445 -11.78 29.85 -36.17
C ASN A 445 -12.99 29.70 -37.14
N ARG A 446 -13.44 28.48 -37.44
CA ARG A 446 -14.52 28.22 -38.42
C ARG A 446 -15.54 27.15 -38.02
N ALA A 447 -15.57 26.67 -36.78
CA ALA A 447 -16.64 25.80 -36.30
C ALA A 447 -17.50 26.48 -35.21
N PRO A 448 -18.83 26.26 -35.16
CA PRO A 448 -19.67 26.76 -34.08
C PRO A 448 -19.18 26.22 -32.72
N ARG A 449 -19.29 27.06 -31.68
CA ARG A 449 -18.79 26.90 -30.30
C ARG A 449 -19.38 25.71 -29.50
N GLU A 450 -19.52 24.53 -30.07
CA GLU A 450 -20.18 23.38 -29.44
C GLU A 450 -19.41 22.05 -29.57
N SER A 451 -18.07 22.06 -29.50
CA SER A 451 -17.33 20.85 -29.11
C SER A 451 -16.74 21.02 -27.71
N LYS A 452 -17.53 20.71 -26.68
CA LYS A 452 -17.07 20.63 -25.29
C LYS A 452 -16.12 19.44 -25.15
N GLY A 453 -14.82 19.64 -25.37
CA GLY A 453 -13.82 18.70 -24.87
C GLY A 453 -13.49 19.05 -23.41
N PHE A 454 -13.27 18.03 -22.58
CA PHE A 454 -12.95 18.21 -21.16
C PHE A 454 -11.60 18.90 -20.99
N SER A 455 -11.51 19.84 -20.05
CA SER A 455 -10.25 20.46 -19.64
C SER A 455 -9.36 19.43 -18.93
N ALA A 456 -8.03 19.56 -19.03
CA ALA A 456 -7.08 18.68 -18.32
C ALA A 456 -7.34 18.66 -16.81
N MET A 457 -7.83 19.78 -16.26
CA MET A 457 -8.24 19.89 -14.87
C MET A 457 -9.42 18.98 -14.55
N GLU A 458 -10.47 18.95 -15.37
CA GLU A 458 -11.64 18.09 -15.15
C GLU A 458 -11.25 16.61 -15.19
N ILE A 459 -10.35 16.22 -16.09
CA ILE A 459 -9.82 14.86 -16.19
C ILE A 459 -8.99 14.49 -14.95
N ALA A 460 -8.10 15.39 -14.52
CA ALA A 460 -7.31 15.21 -13.30
C ALA A 460 -8.23 15.09 -12.07
N MET A 461 -9.23 15.96 -11.95
CA MET A 461 -10.20 15.92 -10.87
C MET A 461 -11.01 14.63 -10.88
N SER A 462 -11.48 14.17 -12.04
CA SER A 462 -12.16 12.87 -12.17
C SER A 462 -11.27 11.72 -11.66
N SER A 463 -9.98 11.75 -12.01
CA SER A 463 -9.00 10.78 -11.52
C SER A 463 -8.76 10.86 -10.01
N VAL A 464 -8.76 12.07 -9.43
CA VAL A 464 -8.71 12.24 -7.96
C VAL A 464 -9.93 11.61 -7.28
N ARG A 465 -11.14 11.85 -7.80
CA ARG A 465 -12.38 11.26 -7.28
C ARG A 465 -12.33 9.72 -7.34
N ALA A 466 -11.79 9.18 -8.43
CA ALA A 466 -11.58 7.74 -8.57
C ALA A 466 -10.56 7.19 -7.57
N ILE A 467 -9.44 7.89 -7.31
CA ILE A 467 -8.48 7.51 -6.26
C ILE A 467 -9.15 7.52 -4.88
N ALA A 468 -10.00 8.50 -4.57
CA ALA A 468 -10.74 8.55 -3.31
C ALA A 468 -11.69 7.35 -3.15
N ALA A 469 -12.44 6.99 -4.19
CA ALA A 469 -13.31 5.82 -4.19
C ALA A 469 -12.54 4.50 -4.00
N LEU A 470 -11.41 4.33 -4.72
CA LEU A 470 -10.53 3.17 -4.57
C LEU A 470 -9.92 3.09 -3.16
N THR A 471 -9.54 4.23 -2.60
CA THR A 471 -9.01 4.33 -1.23
C THR A 471 -10.06 3.97 -0.19
N GLN A 472 -11.30 4.46 -0.37
CA GLN A 472 -12.43 4.11 0.50
C GLN A 472 -12.68 2.60 0.48
N GLN A 473 -12.62 1.98 -0.70
CA GLN A 473 -12.80 0.54 -0.84
C GLN A 473 -11.66 -0.27 -0.21
N LEU A 474 -10.40 0.13 -0.45
CA LEU A 474 -9.23 -0.50 0.17
C LEU A 474 -9.34 -0.46 1.70
N ARG A 475 -9.72 0.71 2.25
CA ARG A 475 -9.96 0.89 3.68
C ARG A 475 -11.08 -0.01 4.20
N ALA A 476 -12.21 -0.07 3.50
CA ALA A 476 -13.38 -0.82 3.95
C ALA A 476 -13.14 -2.34 3.95
N GLU A 477 -12.37 -2.86 2.99
CA GLU A 477 -12.12 -4.29 2.83
C GLU A 477 -10.93 -4.79 3.66
N TYR A 478 -9.86 -3.98 3.80
CA TYR A 478 -8.58 -4.43 4.33
C TYR A 478 -7.98 -3.50 5.41
N GLY A 479 -8.60 -2.35 5.66
CA GLY A 479 -8.00 -1.28 6.44
C GLY A 479 -6.84 -0.61 5.70
N MET A 480 -6.30 0.47 6.29
CA MET A 480 -5.15 1.19 5.72
C MET A 480 -3.82 0.77 6.35
N GLU A 481 -3.84 -0.10 7.35
CA GLU A 481 -2.65 -0.58 8.04
C GLU A 481 -1.76 -1.45 7.15
N HIS A 482 -2.33 -2.17 6.20
CA HIS A 482 -1.57 -3.01 5.27
C HIS A 482 -1.50 -2.42 3.86
N ALA A 483 -1.85 -1.13 3.72
CA ALA A 483 -1.77 -0.46 2.43
C ALA A 483 -0.32 -0.40 1.95
N HIS A 484 -0.10 -0.80 0.69
CA HIS A 484 1.20 -0.70 0.05
C HIS A 484 1.68 0.76 0.02
N GLN A 485 2.99 0.99 0.11
CA GLN A 485 3.59 2.33 0.07
C GLN A 485 3.16 3.19 -1.12
N PHE A 486 2.86 2.57 -2.27
CA PHE A 486 2.35 3.28 -3.44
C PHE A 486 1.00 3.98 -3.19
N ALA A 487 0.15 3.41 -2.33
CA ALA A 487 -1.11 4.06 -1.94
C ALA A 487 -0.86 5.39 -1.22
N MET A 488 0.19 5.48 -0.40
CA MET A 488 0.60 6.75 0.24
C MET A 488 0.91 7.81 -0.83
N TYR A 489 1.69 7.45 -1.84
CA TYR A 489 2.01 8.35 -2.94
C TYR A 489 0.74 8.79 -3.68
N SER A 490 -0.12 7.86 -4.10
CA SER A 490 -1.33 8.18 -4.85
C SER A 490 -2.32 9.03 -4.04
N VAL A 491 -2.51 8.74 -2.76
CA VAL A 491 -3.37 9.53 -1.86
C VAL A 491 -2.80 10.93 -1.67
N ASN A 492 -1.49 11.05 -1.44
CA ASN A 492 -0.83 12.35 -1.27
C ASN A 492 -0.89 13.19 -2.56
N LEU A 493 -0.66 12.57 -3.73
CA LEU A 493 -0.83 13.22 -5.03
C LEU A 493 -2.26 13.78 -5.19
N ALA A 494 -3.27 12.95 -4.94
CA ALA A 494 -4.67 13.34 -5.04
C ALA A 494 -5.06 14.47 -4.07
N LEU A 495 -4.57 14.42 -2.83
CA LEU A 495 -4.77 15.46 -1.82
C LEU A 495 -4.19 16.80 -2.27
N PHE A 496 -2.97 16.82 -2.80
CA PHE A 496 -2.35 18.05 -3.28
C PHE A 496 -2.95 18.55 -4.61
N THR A 497 -3.49 17.66 -5.45
CA THR A 497 -4.26 18.07 -6.64
C THR A 497 -5.57 18.78 -6.24
N LEU A 498 -6.30 18.24 -5.25
CA LEU A 498 -7.47 18.91 -4.64
C LEU A 498 -7.09 20.23 -4.00
N LEU A 499 -6.02 20.23 -3.21
CA LEU A 499 -5.53 21.41 -2.51
C LEU A 499 -5.05 22.49 -3.47
N GLY A 500 -4.65 22.15 -4.69
CA GLY A 500 -4.25 23.11 -5.73
C GLY A 500 -5.41 23.88 -6.36
N GLN A 501 -6.66 23.45 -6.17
CA GLN A 501 -7.82 24.11 -6.79
C GLN A 501 -8.14 25.47 -6.16
N ASP A 502 -8.58 26.43 -6.97
CA ASP A 502 -9.12 27.70 -6.47
C ASP A 502 -10.44 27.49 -5.72
N THR A 503 -11.21 26.47 -6.13
CA THR A 503 -12.47 26.05 -5.53
C THR A 503 -12.31 25.06 -4.39
N PHE A 504 -11.09 24.90 -3.86
CA PHE A 504 -10.80 23.97 -2.77
C PHE A 504 -11.78 24.17 -1.60
N ASP A 505 -12.40 23.07 -1.18
CA ASP A 505 -13.28 23.03 -0.01
C ASP A 505 -12.77 21.97 0.97
N ILE A 506 -12.38 22.40 2.16
CA ILE A 506 -11.91 21.50 3.23
C ILE A 506 -12.98 20.51 3.71
N LEU A 507 -14.26 20.82 3.44
CA LEU A 507 -15.40 19.95 3.75
C LEU A 507 -15.74 18.97 2.61
N ASP A 508 -14.98 18.98 1.53
CA ASP A 508 -15.15 18.04 0.43
C ASP A 508 -15.02 16.60 0.93
N ARG A 509 -16.02 15.77 0.62
CA ARG A 509 -16.11 14.39 1.13
C ARG A 509 -14.90 13.53 0.73
N ASP A 510 -14.43 13.68 -0.51
CA ASP A 510 -13.31 12.87 -1.00
C ASP A 510 -12.00 13.36 -0.39
N PHE A 511 -11.86 14.68 -0.20
CA PHE A 511 -10.75 15.25 0.55
C PHE A 511 -10.68 14.71 1.99
N LEU A 512 -11.82 14.67 2.70
CA LEU A 512 -11.88 14.13 4.07
C LEU A 512 -11.56 12.63 4.11
N THR A 513 -12.07 11.87 3.14
CA THR A 513 -11.80 10.42 3.01
C THR A 513 -10.31 10.16 2.78
N LEU A 514 -9.70 10.89 1.84
CA LEU A 514 -8.27 10.80 1.54
C LEU A 514 -7.41 11.26 2.73
N THR A 515 -7.81 12.32 3.43
CA THR A 515 -7.10 12.82 4.63
C THR A 515 -7.11 11.78 5.75
N SER A 516 -8.26 11.15 5.99
CA SER A 516 -8.41 10.08 6.99
C SER A 516 -7.62 8.83 6.62
N ALA A 517 -7.49 8.50 5.34
CA ALA A 517 -6.64 7.41 4.89
C ALA A 517 -5.16 7.76 5.04
N MET A 518 -4.76 8.98 4.63
CA MET A 518 -3.39 9.47 4.71
C MET A 518 -2.89 9.48 6.16
N SER A 519 -3.71 9.90 7.14
CA SER A 519 -3.29 9.93 8.55
C SER A 519 -2.90 8.55 9.10
N ILE A 520 -3.54 7.48 8.61
CA ILE A 520 -3.23 6.10 8.99
C ILE A 520 -1.98 5.60 8.27
N ILE A 521 -1.86 5.79 6.95
CA ILE A 521 -0.70 5.30 6.20
C ILE A 521 0.57 6.06 6.62
N ALA A 522 0.45 7.37 6.81
CA ALA A 522 1.56 8.26 7.15
C ALA A 522 2.22 7.91 8.48
N CYS A 523 1.46 7.47 9.49
CA CYS A 523 2.01 7.21 10.81
C CYS A 523 2.97 6.00 10.86
N ARG A 524 2.99 5.19 9.79
CA ARG A 524 3.71 3.91 9.69
C ARG A 524 5.13 4.02 9.14
N SER A 525 5.53 5.16 8.61
CA SER A 525 6.90 5.42 8.13
C SER A 525 7.35 6.81 8.53
N GLN A 526 8.66 7.02 8.56
CA GLN A 526 9.22 8.35 8.82
C GLN A 526 8.87 9.31 7.69
N LEU A 527 9.06 8.89 6.44
CA LEU A 527 8.65 9.68 5.27
C LEU A 527 7.17 10.09 5.36
N GLY A 528 6.28 9.14 5.68
CA GLY A 528 4.85 9.40 5.78
C GLY A 528 4.51 10.51 6.79
N ARG A 529 5.15 10.48 7.97
CA ARG A 529 4.98 11.53 9.00
C ARG A 529 5.41 12.90 8.49
N HIS A 530 6.55 12.99 7.80
CA HIS A 530 7.03 14.26 7.22
C HIS A 530 6.06 14.78 6.15
N LEU A 531 5.63 13.93 5.23
CA LEU A 531 4.67 14.30 4.16
C LEU A 531 3.32 14.73 4.73
N PHE A 532 2.84 14.06 5.76
CA PHE A 532 1.59 14.43 6.41
C PHE A 532 1.70 15.76 7.16
N HIS A 533 2.84 16.02 7.80
CA HIS A 533 3.11 17.33 8.40
C HIS A 533 3.11 18.44 7.34
N LEU A 534 3.82 18.24 6.23
CA LEU A 534 3.81 19.17 5.08
C LEU A 534 2.38 19.41 4.57
N PHE A 535 1.60 18.35 4.38
CA PHE A 535 0.20 18.44 3.99
C PHE A 535 -0.62 19.29 4.98
N LYS A 536 -0.49 19.07 6.29
CA LYS A 536 -1.19 19.87 7.31
C LYS A 536 -0.84 21.36 7.18
N LEU A 537 0.44 21.70 6.99
CA LEU A 537 0.87 23.08 6.81
C LEU A 537 0.26 23.71 5.54
N SER A 538 0.27 22.98 4.42
CA SER A 538 -0.31 23.46 3.16
C SER A 538 -1.84 23.64 3.26
N VAL A 539 -2.56 22.79 4.00
CA VAL A 539 -4.00 22.97 4.24
C VAL A 539 -4.27 24.19 5.13
N ARG A 540 -3.47 24.38 6.19
CA ARG A 540 -3.58 25.57 7.08
C ARG A 540 -3.38 26.87 6.29
N ALA A 541 -2.47 26.89 5.32
CA ALA A 541 -2.23 28.04 4.45
C ALA A 541 -3.45 28.44 3.59
N ARG A 542 -4.42 27.55 3.36
CA ARG A 542 -5.70 27.88 2.69
C ARG A 542 -6.69 28.63 3.57
N ASN A 543 -6.43 28.78 4.87
CA ASN A 543 -7.26 29.55 5.82
C ASN A 543 -8.74 29.12 5.89
N GLN A 544 -9.03 27.81 5.79
CA GLN A 544 -10.39 27.26 5.92
C GLN A 544 -10.63 26.51 7.25
N GLY A 545 -9.67 26.51 8.19
CA GLY A 545 -9.74 25.73 9.43
C GLY A 545 -10.96 26.04 10.31
N ASP A 546 -11.40 27.30 10.37
CA ASP A 546 -12.58 27.70 11.16
C ASP A 546 -13.88 27.01 10.70
N ARG A 547 -14.00 26.72 9.39
CA ARG A 547 -15.17 26.01 8.83
C ARG A 547 -15.23 24.56 9.27
N VAL A 548 -14.06 23.92 9.49
CA VAL A 548 -13.96 22.55 9.99
C VAL A 548 -14.44 22.47 11.44
N GLN A 549 -14.07 23.45 12.27
CA GLN A 549 -14.47 23.48 13.67
C GLN A 549 -15.98 23.62 13.83
N GLN A 550 -16.60 24.45 12.99
CA GLN A 550 -18.03 24.79 13.04
C GLN A 550 -18.95 23.72 12.43
N SER A 551 -18.43 22.78 11.64
CA SER A 551 -19.24 21.77 10.96
C SER A 551 -19.50 20.55 11.85
N ASP A 552 -20.77 20.18 12.07
CA ASP A 552 -21.14 18.97 12.82
C ASP A 552 -20.90 17.67 12.02
N GLU A 553 -20.68 17.78 10.71
CA GLU A 553 -20.47 16.64 9.80
C GLU A 553 -19.02 16.14 9.79
N VAL A 554 -18.08 16.95 10.29
CA VAL A 554 -16.66 16.58 10.32
C VAL A 554 -16.36 15.73 11.56
N PRO A 555 -15.74 14.55 11.42
CA PRO A 555 -15.34 13.75 12.56
C PRO A 555 -14.37 14.49 13.49
N PRO A 556 -14.45 14.27 14.82
CA PRO A 556 -13.62 14.96 15.80
C PRO A 556 -12.12 14.79 15.54
N GLY A 557 -11.67 13.64 15.04
CA GLY A 557 -10.25 13.43 14.70
C GLY A 557 -9.74 14.30 13.54
N ILE A 558 -10.61 14.68 12.59
CA ILE A 558 -10.25 15.64 11.52
C ILE A 558 -10.33 17.08 12.04
N LYS A 559 -11.28 17.38 12.94
CA LYS A 559 -11.33 18.69 13.62
C LYS A 559 -10.05 18.96 14.41
N GLU A 560 -9.53 17.96 15.12
CA GLU A 560 -8.26 18.04 15.85
C GLU A 560 -7.09 18.39 14.91
N LEU A 561 -7.06 17.79 13.72
CA LEU A 561 -6.00 17.97 12.73
C LEU A 561 -5.79 19.43 12.28
N PHE A 562 -6.87 20.20 12.22
CA PHE A 562 -6.93 21.54 11.63
C PHE A 562 -7.41 22.61 12.62
N GLN A 563 -7.13 22.45 13.92
CA GLN A 563 -7.42 23.50 14.91
C GLN A 563 -6.65 24.80 14.60
N PRO A 564 -7.30 25.97 14.64
CA PRO A 564 -6.63 27.27 14.53
C PRO A 564 -5.70 27.49 15.72
N ASP A 565 -4.53 28.10 15.48
CA ASP A 565 -3.44 28.32 16.44
C ASP A 565 -3.90 28.95 17.77
N SER A 566 -4.30 28.09 18.71
CA SER A 566 -3.99 28.31 20.10
C SER A 566 -2.62 27.68 20.28
N ILE A 567 -1.58 28.48 20.57
CA ILE A 567 -0.26 27.95 20.96
C ILE A 567 -0.52 26.78 21.91
N PRO A 568 -0.25 25.54 21.50
CA PRO A 568 -0.58 24.43 22.36
C PRO A 568 0.38 24.51 23.53
N GLN A 569 -0.10 24.88 24.72
CA GLN A 569 0.61 24.52 25.95
C GLN A 569 0.76 22.99 26.08
N VAL A 570 0.02 22.23 25.24
CA VAL A 570 0.11 20.79 25.04
C VAL A 570 0.06 20.51 23.53
N PRO A 571 1.12 19.95 22.91
CA PRO A 571 1.13 19.66 21.48
C PRO A 571 -0.05 18.76 21.09
N ASP A 572 -0.69 19.03 19.95
CA ASP A 572 -1.72 18.15 19.36
C ASP A 572 -1.16 16.71 19.30
N ARG A 573 -1.99 15.68 19.50
CA ARG A 573 -1.57 14.26 19.49
C ARG A 573 -0.76 13.88 18.23
N TRP A 574 -1.03 14.56 17.11
CA TRP A 574 -0.32 14.38 15.84
C TRP A 574 0.98 15.19 15.75
N ASP A 575 1.10 16.27 16.53
CA ASP A 575 2.32 17.07 16.68
C ASP A 575 3.23 16.52 17.79
N LYS A 576 2.69 15.86 18.83
CA LYS A 576 3.46 14.99 19.76
C LYS A 576 4.18 13.88 19.01
N TYR A 577 3.61 13.40 17.92
CA TYR A 577 4.24 12.45 17.01
C TYR A 577 5.50 13.00 16.32
N ALA A 578 5.56 14.33 16.15
CA ALA A 578 6.72 15.04 15.65
C ALA A 578 7.68 15.45 16.79
N GLU A 579 7.17 15.75 18.00
CA GLU A 579 7.99 16.07 19.18
C GLU A 579 8.61 14.86 19.89
N GLU A 580 8.00 13.68 19.83
CA GLU A 580 8.62 12.45 20.35
C GLU A 580 9.82 12.02 19.50
N LEU A 581 9.95 12.54 18.27
CA LEU A 581 11.15 12.41 17.44
C LEU A 581 12.34 13.19 18.02
N THR A 582 12.12 14.30 18.75
CA THR A 582 13.20 15.16 19.29
C THR A 582 13.67 14.76 20.70
N LYS A 583 12.87 14.02 21.48
CA LYS A 583 13.21 13.66 22.87
C LYS A 583 14.05 12.39 23.03
N ILE A 584 14.08 11.51 22.04
CA ILE A 584 14.68 10.17 22.16
C ILE A 584 16.18 10.16 21.80
N ASP A 585 16.70 11.20 21.14
CA ASP A 585 18.07 11.14 20.55
C ASP A 585 19.22 11.46 21.52
N GLY A 586 18.98 11.93 22.76
CA GLY A 586 20.05 12.19 23.74
C GLY A 586 21.10 13.25 23.34
N GLU A 587 21.17 13.65 22.07
CA GLU A 587 21.99 14.72 21.53
C GLU A 587 21.19 16.02 21.55
N GLN A 588 21.62 16.94 22.41
CA GLN A 588 21.06 18.29 22.54
C GLN A 588 21.31 19.20 21.31
N SER A 589 21.73 18.67 20.16
CA SER A 589 21.96 19.45 18.93
C SER A 589 20.69 19.69 18.10
N TYR A 590 19.62 18.91 18.31
CA TYR A 590 18.42 18.98 17.47
C TYR A 590 17.54 20.22 17.71
N VAL A 591 17.66 20.92 18.84
CA VAL A 591 16.86 22.15 19.07
C VAL A 591 17.30 23.28 18.13
N GLU A 592 18.58 23.35 17.77
CA GLU A 592 19.11 24.37 16.85
C GLU A 592 18.85 24.05 15.37
N HIS A 593 18.24 22.91 15.02
CA HIS A 593 17.78 22.62 13.64
C HIS A 593 16.27 22.34 13.53
N PHE A 594 15.55 22.14 14.64
CA PHE A 594 14.08 22.06 14.61
C PHE A 594 13.39 23.42 14.77
N GLN A 595 14.05 24.40 15.39
CA GLN A 595 13.60 25.81 15.31
C GLN A 595 14.22 26.56 14.14
N ASP A 596 15.37 26.09 13.64
CA ASP A 596 16.09 26.65 12.48
C ASP A 596 16.34 25.59 11.40
N ASP A 597 15.31 24.87 10.94
CA ASP A 597 15.27 24.47 9.53
C ASP A 597 14.33 25.44 8.81
N PRO A 598 14.86 26.48 8.15
CA PRO A 598 14.08 27.46 7.42
C PRO A 598 13.31 26.87 6.22
N GLN A 599 13.32 25.54 6.00
CA GLN A 599 12.76 24.89 4.81
C GLN A 599 11.43 24.14 4.98
N ALA A 600 10.86 23.97 6.18
CA ALA A 600 9.51 23.40 6.34
C ALA A 600 8.40 24.45 6.04
N SER A 601 8.52 25.12 4.90
CA SER A 601 7.47 26.00 4.38
C SER A 601 6.33 25.16 3.81
N PRO A 602 5.07 25.63 3.89
CA PRO A 602 3.97 24.98 3.19
C PRO A 602 4.32 24.88 1.70
N ALA A 603 4.17 23.69 1.12
CA ALA A 603 4.37 23.55 -0.32
C ALA A 603 3.33 24.43 -1.03
N SER A 604 3.82 25.33 -1.90
CA SER A 604 3.04 26.30 -2.67
C SER A 604 2.17 25.65 -3.74
N GLY A 605 2.40 24.37 -4.06
CA GLY A 605 1.59 23.59 -4.99
C GLY A 605 2.09 22.16 -5.17
N LEU A 606 1.44 21.42 -6.09
CA LEU A 606 1.70 20.01 -6.38
C LEU A 606 3.17 19.75 -6.76
N HIS A 607 3.78 20.63 -7.54
CA HIS A 607 5.15 20.43 -8.03
C HIS A 607 6.19 20.52 -6.91
N GLU A 608 6.07 21.51 -6.02
CA GLU A 608 6.97 21.66 -4.88
C GLU A 608 6.81 20.49 -3.90
N MET A 609 5.57 20.04 -3.67
CA MET A 609 5.32 18.82 -2.90
C MET A 609 6.03 17.61 -3.52
N LEU A 610 5.91 17.39 -4.83
CA LEU A 610 6.56 16.25 -5.49
C LEU A 610 8.09 16.32 -5.40
N GLN A 611 8.68 17.51 -5.45
CA GLN A 611 10.12 17.70 -5.25
C GLN A 611 10.55 17.40 -3.81
N GLN A 612 9.78 17.84 -2.82
CA GLN A 612 10.05 17.52 -1.42
C GLN A 612 9.87 16.03 -1.13
N TYR A 613 8.83 15.40 -1.69
CA TYR A 613 8.63 13.95 -1.61
C TYR A 613 9.83 13.23 -2.22
N GLU A 614 10.21 13.55 -3.45
CA GLU A 614 11.37 12.93 -4.12
C GLU A 614 12.62 13.01 -3.24
N ARG A 615 12.94 14.21 -2.74
CA ARG A 615 14.12 14.45 -1.89
C ARG A 615 14.09 13.63 -0.60
N LEU A 616 12.94 13.52 0.07
CA LEU A 616 12.80 12.79 1.33
C LEU A 616 12.69 11.27 1.14
N SER A 617 12.29 10.81 -0.04
CA SER A 617 12.07 9.41 -0.34
C SER A 617 13.27 8.80 -1.04
N VAL A 618 13.59 9.25 -2.24
CA VAL A 618 14.59 8.62 -3.12
C VAL A 618 15.90 9.40 -3.22
N GLY A 619 15.91 10.63 -2.72
CA GLY A 619 17.07 11.54 -2.76
C GLY A 619 17.15 12.33 -4.06
N LYS A 620 18.27 13.01 -4.29
CA LYS A 620 18.52 13.77 -5.53
C LYS A 620 19.18 12.91 -6.61
N ASP A 621 18.49 12.72 -7.74
CA ASP A 621 19.00 11.97 -8.91
C ASP A 621 20.35 12.52 -9.44
N GLU A 622 20.59 13.83 -9.34
CA GLU A 622 21.82 14.47 -9.86
C GLU A 622 23.09 14.15 -9.04
N GLU A 623 22.97 13.98 -7.71
CA GLU A 623 24.12 13.74 -6.82
C GLU A 623 24.71 12.32 -6.98
N TRP A 624 23.96 11.39 -7.58
CA TRP A 624 24.43 10.01 -7.82
C TRP A 624 25.65 9.95 -8.74
N ARG A 625 25.81 10.89 -9.69
CA ARG A 625 26.96 10.89 -10.59
C ARG A 625 28.26 11.30 -9.89
N ASP A 626 28.17 12.16 -8.88
CA ASP A 626 29.34 12.70 -8.16
C ASP A 626 29.83 11.76 -7.04
N ARG A 627 28.98 10.82 -6.58
CA ARG A 627 29.34 9.83 -5.53
C ARG A 627 30.19 8.65 -6.00
N ARG A 628 30.66 8.63 -7.25
CA ARG A 628 31.74 7.73 -7.69
C ARG A 628 33.10 8.43 -7.59
N PRO A 629 34.16 7.70 -7.23
CA PRO A 629 34.56 7.24 -5.90
C PRO A 629 35.38 8.32 -5.17
N THR A 630 34.78 9.08 -4.26
CA THR A 630 35.57 9.99 -3.40
C THR A 630 35.10 10.09 -1.95
N GLU A 631 33.91 9.58 -1.60
CA GLU A 631 33.32 9.83 -0.27
C GLU A 631 32.94 8.57 0.54
N ILE A 632 33.40 7.38 0.16
CA ILE A 632 33.18 6.15 0.97
C ILE A 632 34.32 5.90 1.97
N THR A 633 34.92 6.98 2.49
CA THR A 633 35.92 6.93 3.58
C THR A 633 35.40 7.50 4.90
N HIS A 634 34.14 7.95 4.97
CA HIS A 634 33.63 8.67 6.14
C HIS A 634 32.53 7.98 6.96
N PHE A 635 32.23 6.71 6.73
CA PHE A 635 31.49 5.90 7.69
C PHE A 635 32.39 4.80 8.26
N PHE A 636 33.07 5.17 9.35
CA PHE A 636 33.71 4.28 10.31
C PHE A 636 32.87 4.23 11.58
#